data_AF-A0A0G4EYZ2-F1
#
_entry.id   AF-A0A0G4EYZ2-F1
#
_cell.length_a   1.000
_cell.length_b   1.000
_cell.length_c   1.000
_cell.angle_alpha   90.00
_cell.angle_beta   90.00
_cell.angle_gamma   90.00
#
_symmetry.space_group_name_H-M   'P 1'
#
loop_
_entity.id
_entity.type
_entity.pdbx_description
1 polymer ?
#
loop_
_entity_poly.entity_id
_entity_poly.type
_entity_poly.pdbx_seq_one_letter_code
_entity_poly.pdbx_strand_id
1 'polypeptide(L)'
;MVPGCGSGSWFFDLISLEEARGPSLLKVIRSSPLKELDRIVQVATEGWNSETHVSSLGMAIRSKWEEGVTALLERGVNPNLDPFVLSESPLFAAFDSEQWDNARSLLKKGAGLFSRCESEAKELEAKRCQLPPDLRSFRLTSCATTDGVLKITFDKDVV
;
A
#
# COMPACT_ATOMS: atom_id res chain seq x y z
N MET A 1 -10.05 20.35 23.37
CA MET A 1 -9.08 19.85 22.36
C MET A 1 -9.92 19.21 21.27
N VAL A 2 -9.97 19.85 20.10
CA VAL A 2 -10.83 19.41 18.99
C VAL A 2 -10.00 18.41 18.17
N PRO A 3 -10.49 17.21 17.83
CA PRO A 3 -9.75 16.29 16.98
C PRO A 3 -9.64 16.93 15.60
N GLY A 4 -8.45 17.41 15.27
CA GLY A 4 -8.11 17.89 13.95
C GLY A 4 -7.90 16.71 13.00
N CYS A 5 -8.33 16.89 11.76
CA CYS A 5 -8.02 16.04 10.61
C CYS A 5 -8.78 14.71 10.54
N GLY A 6 -10.09 14.80 10.25
CA GLY A 6 -10.71 13.75 9.45
C GLY A 6 -10.15 13.85 8.03
N SER A 7 -9.65 12.75 7.49
CA SER A 7 -9.08 12.60 6.13
C SER A 7 -10.06 12.90 4.98
N GLY A 8 -11.24 13.44 5.29
CA GLY A 8 -12.38 13.58 4.39
C GLY A 8 -13.13 12.26 4.16
N SER A 9 -12.67 11.15 4.74
CA SER A 9 -13.31 9.84 4.63
C SER A 9 -13.39 9.14 5.99
N TRP A 10 -14.60 9.00 6.50
CA TRP A 10 -14.89 8.32 7.77
C TRP A 10 -14.25 6.91 7.84
N PHE A 11 -14.12 6.23 6.71
CA PHE A 11 -13.54 4.89 6.64
C PHE A 11 -12.04 4.90 6.95
N PHE A 12 -11.31 5.89 6.46
CA PHE A 12 -9.88 6.04 6.72
C PHE A 12 -9.61 6.44 8.17
N ASP A 13 -10.44 7.33 8.69
CA ASP A 13 -10.35 7.73 10.10
C ASP A 13 -10.55 6.51 11.01
N LEU A 14 -11.46 5.59 10.67
CA LEU A 14 -11.63 4.33 11.41
C LEU A 14 -10.46 3.35 11.27
N ILE A 15 -9.75 3.32 10.14
CA ILE A 15 -8.54 2.51 10.00
C ILE A 15 -7.42 3.10 10.86
N SER A 16 -7.28 4.42 10.90
CA SER A 16 -6.25 5.11 11.68
C SER A 16 -6.48 4.97 13.18
N LEU A 17 -7.72 4.87 13.65
CA LEU A 17 -8.07 4.66 15.06
C LEU A 17 -7.91 3.20 15.47
N GLU A 18 -6.98 2.92 16.38
CA GLU A 18 -6.71 1.56 16.88
C GLU A 18 -7.95 0.94 17.56
N GLU A 19 -8.71 1.74 18.31
CA GLU A 19 -9.90 1.31 19.04
C GLU A 19 -11.04 0.87 18.11
N ALA A 20 -11.04 1.36 16.86
CA ALA A 20 -12.04 1.02 15.86
C ALA A 20 -11.75 -0.28 15.10
N ARG A 21 -10.53 -0.82 15.19
CA ARG A 21 -10.04 -2.02 14.44
C ARG A 21 -10.61 -3.35 14.91
N GLY A 22 -11.79 -3.33 15.50
CA GLY A 22 -12.47 -4.52 16.01
C GLY A 22 -13.24 -5.32 14.95
N PRO A 23 -13.92 -6.39 15.37
CA PRO A 23 -14.73 -7.26 14.51
C PRO A 23 -15.82 -6.50 13.73
N SER A 24 -16.33 -5.41 14.29
CA SER A 24 -17.33 -4.54 13.65
C SER A 24 -16.80 -3.90 12.38
N LEU A 25 -15.56 -3.38 12.39
CA LEU A 25 -14.96 -2.78 11.21
C LEU A 25 -14.64 -3.83 10.15
N LEU A 26 -14.17 -5.02 10.55
CA LEU A 26 -13.99 -6.15 9.62
C LEU A 26 -15.31 -6.56 8.95
N LYS A 27 -16.42 -6.56 9.70
CA LYS A 27 -17.75 -6.83 9.13
C LYS A 27 -18.13 -5.76 8.11
N VAL A 28 -17.88 -4.48 8.41
CA VAL A 28 -18.10 -3.37 7.48
C VAL A 28 -17.28 -3.56 6.21
N ILE A 29 -15.99 -3.90 6.30
CA ILE A 29 -15.14 -4.17 5.13
C ILE A 29 -15.73 -5.30 4.27
N ARG A 30 -16.18 -6.37 4.93
CA ARG A 30 -16.74 -7.54 4.24
C ARG A 30 -18.05 -7.23 3.52
N SER A 31 -18.89 -6.35 4.05
CA SER A 31 -20.17 -5.97 3.44
C SER A 31 -20.13 -4.73 2.55
N SER A 32 -19.10 -3.90 2.65
CA SER A 32 -19.04 -2.60 1.95
C SER A 32 -18.74 -2.77 0.47
N PRO A 33 -19.28 -1.89 -0.40
CA PRO A 33 -18.98 -1.93 -1.84
C PRO A 33 -17.49 -1.66 -2.09
N LEU A 34 -16.91 -2.36 -3.08
CA LEU A 34 -15.48 -2.25 -3.40
C LEU A 34 -15.03 -0.82 -3.71
N LYS A 35 -15.90 -0.01 -4.33
CA LYS A 35 -15.61 1.38 -4.66
C LYS A 35 -15.32 2.26 -3.43
N GLU A 36 -15.92 1.94 -2.27
CA GLU A 36 -15.63 2.66 -1.02
C GLU A 36 -14.31 2.20 -0.41
N LEU A 37 -13.98 0.91 -0.57
CA LEU A 37 -12.73 0.34 -0.08
C LEU A 37 -11.54 0.77 -0.94
N ASP A 38 -11.70 0.86 -2.25
CA ASP A 38 -10.65 1.25 -3.20
C ASP A 38 -10.50 2.78 -3.33
N ARG A 39 -11.06 3.53 -2.38
CA ARG A 39 -10.84 4.98 -2.32
C ARG A 39 -9.38 5.28 -2.00
N ILE A 40 -8.94 6.42 -2.50
CA ILE A 40 -7.65 7.03 -2.20
C ILE A 40 -7.97 8.39 -1.59
N VAL A 41 -7.40 8.70 -0.43
CA VAL A 41 -7.54 10.02 0.21
C VAL A 41 -6.20 10.71 0.30
N GLN A 42 -6.26 12.04 0.26
CA GLN A 42 -5.11 12.89 0.54
C GLN A 42 -4.83 12.84 2.04
N VAL A 43 -3.59 12.51 2.39
CA VAL A 43 -3.13 12.52 3.77
C VAL A 43 -1.97 13.50 3.87
N ALA A 44 -2.08 14.45 4.78
CA ALA A 44 -0.96 15.30 5.15
C ALA A 44 0.01 14.45 5.99
N THR A 45 1.11 14.01 5.38
CA THR A 45 2.18 13.31 6.10
C THR A 45 3.15 14.32 6.69
N GLU A 46 3.29 14.31 8.02
CA GLU A 46 4.26 15.16 8.70
C GLU A 46 5.69 14.77 8.27
N GLY A 47 6.40 15.72 7.64
CA GLY A 47 7.82 15.56 7.28
C GLY A 47 8.12 15.58 5.78
N TRP A 48 7.13 15.42 4.91
CA TRP A 48 7.28 15.60 3.47
C TRP A 48 6.35 16.74 3.05
N ASN A 49 6.89 17.84 2.51
CA ASN A 49 6.12 19.03 2.06
C ASN A 49 5.22 18.77 0.84
N SER A 50 4.82 17.52 0.62
CA SER A 50 4.10 17.04 -0.54
C SER A 50 2.94 16.17 -0.06
N GLU A 51 1.73 16.59 -0.38
CA GLU A 51 0.48 15.86 -0.13
C GLU A 51 0.60 14.45 -0.74
N THR A 52 0.57 13.41 0.09
CA THR A 52 0.62 12.03 -0.38
C THR A 52 -0.77 11.43 -0.37
N HIS A 53 -1.13 10.80 -1.47
CA HIS A 53 -2.38 10.07 -1.59
C HIS A 53 -2.17 8.66 -1.06
N VAL A 54 -2.99 8.24 -0.10
CA VAL A 54 -2.89 6.92 0.52
C VAL A 54 -4.19 6.16 0.27
N SER A 55 -4.07 4.91 -0.19
CA SER A 55 -5.22 4.01 -0.32
C SER A 55 -5.59 3.39 1.01
N SER A 56 -6.79 2.83 1.12
CA SER A 56 -7.22 2.17 2.36
C SER A 56 -6.26 1.04 2.76
N LEU A 57 -5.74 0.32 1.76
CA LEU A 57 -4.76 -0.73 1.92
C LEU A 57 -3.42 -0.17 2.42
N GLY A 58 -2.94 0.93 1.84
CA GLY A 58 -1.74 1.62 2.32
C GLY A 58 -1.90 2.13 3.75
N MET A 59 -3.07 2.66 4.09
CA MET A 59 -3.38 3.13 5.45
C MET A 59 -3.39 1.99 6.46
N ALA A 60 -4.01 0.85 6.12
CA ALA A 60 -4.02 -0.34 6.98
C ALA A 60 -2.61 -0.87 7.24
N ILE A 61 -1.73 -0.84 6.23
CA ILE A 61 -0.32 -1.22 6.36
C ILE A 61 0.42 -0.23 7.27
N ARG A 62 0.34 1.08 7.03
CA ARG A 62 0.99 2.09 7.90
C ARG A 62 0.53 1.99 9.34
N SER A 63 -0.74 1.65 9.52
CA SER A 63 -1.39 1.41 10.80
C SER A 63 -0.99 0.10 11.48
N LYS A 64 -0.22 -0.76 10.81
CA LYS A 64 0.15 -2.12 11.26
C LYS A 64 -1.08 -3.00 11.58
N TRP A 65 -2.16 -2.82 10.83
CA TRP A 65 -3.41 -3.55 11.04
C TRP A 65 -3.52 -4.75 10.08
N GLU A 66 -2.90 -5.87 10.46
CA GLU A 66 -2.77 -7.07 9.63
C GLU A 66 -4.11 -7.71 9.24
N GLU A 67 -5.06 -7.79 10.17
CA GLU A 67 -6.39 -8.34 9.89
C GLU A 67 -7.16 -7.47 8.89
N GLY A 68 -6.97 -6.15 8.96
CA GLY A 68 -7.53 -5.21 8.01
C GLY A 68 -6.95 -5.37 6.62
N VAL A 69 -5.62 -5.47 6.51
CA VAL A 69 -4.93 -5.74 5.23
C VAL A 69 -5.46 -7.02 4.62
N THR A 70 -5.56 -8.09 5.41
CA THR A 70 -6.09 -9.38 4.96
C THR A 70 -7.53 -9.24 4.47
N ALA A 71 -8.41 -8.60 5.24
CA ALA A 71 -9.81 -8.41 4.86
C ALA A 71 -9.97 -7.57 3.59
N LEU A 72 -9.16 -6.54 3.39
CA LEU A 72 -9.16 -5.72 2.17
C LEU A 72 -8.69 -6.52 0.95
N LEU A 73 -7.64 -7.33 1.10
CA LEU A 73 -7.12 -8.20 0.03
C LEU A 73 -8.06 -9.37 -0.31
N GLU A 74 -8.77 -9.92 0.67
CA GLU A 74 -9.83 -10.93 0.46
C GLU A 74 -10.98 -10.36 -0.36
N ARG A 75 -11.32 -9.09 -0.13
CA ARG A 75 -12.38 -8.41 -0.89
C ARG A 75 -11.98 -8.14 -2.34
N GLY A 76 -10.69 -8.11 -2.64
CA GLY A 76 -10.18 -7.82 -3.97
C GLY A 76 -9.97 -6.33 -4.23
N VAL A 77 -9.67 -5.56 -3.18
CA VAL A 77 -9.15 -4.18 -3.33
C VAL A 77 -7.88 -4.23 -4.18
N ASN A 78 -7.75 -3.28 -5.12
CA ASN A 78 -6.62 -3.27 -6.03
C ASN A 78 -5.35 -2.87 -5.25
N PRO A 79 -4.31 -3.72 -5.21
CA PRO A 79 -3.07 -3.36 -4.53
C PRO A 79 -2.23 -2.38 -5.35
N ASN A 80 -2.58 -2.16 -6.62
CA ASN A 80 -1.91 -1.22 -7.51
C ASN A 80 -2.65 0.11 -7.49
N LEU A 81 -1.92 1.18 -7.17
CA LEU A 81 -2.44 2.54 -7.29
C LEU A 81 -2.16 3.10 -8.68
N ASP A 82 -2.97 4.09 -9.05
CA ASP A 82 -2.80 4.79 -10.31
C ASP A 82 -1.44 5.51 -10.32
N PRO A 83 -0.55 5.22 -11.29
CA PRO A 83 0.79 5.81 -11.36
C PRO A 83 0.78 7.34 -11.57
N PHE A 84 -0.35 7.92 -11.96
CA PHE A 84 -0.50 9.37 -12.18
C PHE A 84 -0.84 10.14 -10.91
N VAL A 85 -1.24 9.46 -9.84
CA VAL A 85 -1.45 10.06 -8.52
C VAL A 85 -0.13 9.99 -7.75
N LEU A 86 0.25 11.06 -7.04
CA LEU A 86 1.38 11.06 -6.09
C LEU A 86 0.98 10.22 -4.86
N SER A 87 0.87 8.91 -5.07
CA SER A 87 0.43 7.96 -4.08
C SER A 87 1.53 6.98 -3.73
N GLU A 88 1.75 6.79 -2.44
CA GLU A 88 2.61 5.73 -1.96
C GLU A 88 1.97 4.38 -2.29
N SER A 89 2.66 3.53 -3.05
CA SER A 89 2.18 2.18 -3.32
C SER A 89 2.08 1.39 -1.99
N PRO A 90 1.00 0.63 -1.75
CA PRO A 90 0.86 -0.23 -0.58
C PRO A 90 2.07 -1.16 -0.37
N LEU A 91 2.69 -1.60 -1.48
CA LEU A 91 3.88 -2.44 -1.44
C LEU A 91 5.11 -1.67 -0.93
N PHE A 92 5.23 -0.37 -1.26
CA PHE A 92 6.30 0.47 -0.74
C PHE A 92 6.13 0.68 0.76
N ALA A 93 4.90 1.01 1.20
CA ALA A 93 4.57 1.16 2.61
C ALA A 93 4.91 -0.11 3.42
N ALA A 94 4.64 -1.29 2.86
CA ALA A 94 4.97 -2.56 3.51
C ALA A 94 6.48 -2.78 3.63
N PHE A 95 7.27 -2.39 2.61
CA PHE A 95 8.72 -2.48 2.68
C PHE A 95 9.35 -1.45 3.61
N ASP A 96 8.84 -0.22 3.61
CA ASP A 96 9.33 0.84 4.49
C ASP A 96 9.04 0.53 5.98
N SER A 97 7.90 -0.10 6.24
CA SER A 97 7.52 -0.54 7.58
C SER A 97 8.04 -1.95 7.95
N GLU A 98 8.87 -2.58 7.12
CA GLU A 98 9.39 -3.95 7.29
C GLU A 98 8.32 -5.03 7.52
N GLN A 99 7.10 -4.83 7.01
CA GLN A 99 5.98 -5.77 7.13
C GLN A 99 6.01 -6.81 6.01
N TRP A 100 6.96 -7.74 6.10
CA TRP A 100 7.25 -8.70 5.03
C TRP A 100 6.09 -9.63 4.67
N ASP A 101 5.23 -9.99 5.63
CA ASP A 101 4.05 -10.84 5.38
C ASP A 101 2.97 -10.09 4.60
N ASN A 102 2.79 -8.80 4.87
CA ASN A 102 1.92 -7.92 4.09
C ASN A 102 2.51 -7.71 2.68
N ALA A 103 3.82 -7.45 2.57
CA ALA A 103 4.50 -7.35 1.28
C ALA A 103 4.31 -8.64 0.44
N ARG A 104 4.45 -9.81 1.07
CA ARG A 104 4.22 -11.10 0.41
C ARG A 104 2.79 -11.27 -0.08
N SER A 105 1.81 -10.88 0.74
CA SER A 105 0.38 -10.97 0.39
C SER A 105 0.03 -10.04 -0.77
N LEU A 106 0.58 -8.84 -0.78
CA LEU A 106 0.47 -7.89 -1.89
C LEU A 106 1.08 -8.45 -3.17
N LEU A 107 2.29 -8.98 -3.11
CA LEU A 107 2.97 -9.59 -4.27
C LEU A 107 2.18 -10.78 -4.84
N LYS A 108 1.64 -11.65 -3.97
CA LYS A 108 0.74 -12.75 -4.40
C LYS A 108 -0.51 -12.26 -5.12
N LYS A 109 -0.96 -11.04 -4.83
CA LYS A 109 -2.12 -10.38 -5.47
C LYS A 109 -1.72 -9.56 -6.71
N GLY A 110 -0.46 -9.63 -7.14
CA GLY A 110 0.03 -8.90 -8.32
C GLY A 110 0.31 -7.43 -8.05
N ALA A 111 0.62 -7.06 -6.80
CA ALA A 111 1.07 -5.72 -6.48
C ALA A 111 2.41 -5.42 -7.18
N GLY A 112 2.43 -4.33 -7.92
CA GLY A 112 3.61 -3.71 -8.48
C GLY A 112 3.95 -2.43 -7.74
N LEU A 113 5.17 -1.97 -7.97
CA LEU A 113 5.59 -0.64 -7.54
C LEU A 113 5.63 0.26 -8.76
N PHE A 114 5.05 1.44 -8.59
CA PHE A 114 5.17 2.53 -9.55
C PHE A 114 5.97 3.60 -8.84
N SER A 115 7.21 3.79 -9.26
CA SER A 115 8.02 4.91 -8.78
C SER A 115 8.06 5.96 -9.87
N ARG A 116 7.74 7.20 -9.52
CA ARG A 116 7.89 8.33 -10.44
C ARG A 116 9.35 8.82 -10.50
N CYS A 117 10.18 8.37 -9.56
CA CYS A 117 11.58 8.74 -9.45
C CYS A 117 12.49 7.51 -9.34
N GLU A 118 13.62 7.52 -10.06
CA GLU A 118 14.68 6.50 -9.94
C GLU A 118 15.16 6.28 -8.49
N SER A 119 15.02 7.28 -7.63
CA SER A 119 15.45 7.21 -6.23
C SER A 119 14.69 6.15 -5.44
N GLU A 120 13.37 6.04 -5.59
CA GLU A 120 12.56 5.03 -4.89
C GLU A 120 12.86 3.62 -5.41
N ALA A 121 13.11 3.49 -6.73
CA ALA A 121 13.56 2.24 -7.33
C ALA A 121 14.91 1.78 -6.76
N LYS A 122 15.88 2.70 -6.65
CA LYS A 122 17.19 2.43 -6.05
C LYS A 122 17.09 2.10 -4.57
N GLU A 123 16.21 2.78 -3.83
CA GLU A 123 15.97 2.50 -2.41
C GLU A 123 15.41 1.09 -2.22
N LEU A 124 14.44 0.70 -3.05
CA LEU A 124 13.87 -0.63 -3.04
C LEU A 124 14.93 -1.70 -3.38
N GLU A 125 15.76 -1.43 -4.38
CA GLU A 125 16.86 -2.31 -4.78
C GLU A 125 17.91 -2.44 -3.66
N ALA A 126 18.20 -1.36 -2.93
CA ALA A 126 19.04 -1.38 -1.74
C ALA A 126 18.40 -2.21 -0.61
N LYS A 127 17.09 -2.06 -0.39
CA LYS A 127 16.32 -2.86 0.57
C LYS A 127 16.22 -4.35 0.16
N ARG A 128 16.48 -4.70 -1.11
CA ARG A 128 16.51 -6.10 -1.59
C ARG A 128 17.45 -7.00 -0.78
N CYS A 129 18.57 -6.47 -0.33
CA CYS A 129 19.54 -7.20 0.51
C CYS A 129 19.02 -7.49 1.93
N GLN A 130 18.01 -6.74 2.39
CA GLN A 130 17.36 -6.90 3.69
C GLN A 130 16.10 -7.77 3.61
N LEU A 131 15.58 -8.00 2.39
CA LEU A 131 14.40 -8.83 2.19
C LEU A 131 14.62 -10.27 2.67
N PRO A 132 13.57 -10.92 3.21
CA PRO A 132 13.59 -12.35 3.46
C PRO A 132 13.84 -13.13 2.15
N PRO A 133 14.49 -14.30 2.22
CA PRO A 133 14.95 -15.05 1.04
C PRO A 133 13.81 -15.35 0.05
N ASP A 134 12.61 -15.61 0.56
CA ASP A 134 11.43 -15.85 -0.26
C ASP A 134 11.02 -14.65 -1.12
N LEU A 135 11.23 -13.42 -0.62
CA LEU A 135 10.92 -12.20 -1.36
C LEU A 135 12.03 -11.83 -2.35
N ARG A 136 13.27 -12.27 -2.10
CA ARG A 136 14.39 -12.11 -3.05
C ARG A 136 14.20 -12.90 -4.34
N SER A 137 13.39 -13.96 -4.29
CA SER A 137 13.05 -14.77 -5.48
C SER A 137 12.22 -14.02 -6.50
N PHE A 138 11.53 -12.94 -6.10
CA PHE A 138 10.81 -12.11 -7.05
C PHE A 138 11.78 -11.22 -7.82
N ARG A 139 11.66 -11.25 -9.15
CA ARG A 139 12.55 -10.49 -10.02
C ARG A 139 12.04 -9.06 -10.14
N LEU A 140 12.83 -8.10 -9.65
CA LEU A 140 12.61 -6.67 -9.91
C LEU A 140 12.88 -6.42 -11.39
N THR A 141 11.83 -6.17 -12.15
CA THR A 141 11.96 -5.75 -13.53
C THR A 141 11.51 -4.30 -13.61
N SER A 142 12.46 -3.38 -13.70
CA SER A 142 12.15 -1.99 -14.02
C SER A 142 11.95 -1.87 -15.52
N CYS A 143 10.76 -1.44 -15.92
CA CYS A 143 10.49 -1.04 -17.29
C CYS A 143 10.17 0.46 -17.28
N ALA A 144 10.94 1.21 -18.06
CA ALA A 144 10.65 2.61 -18.31
C ALA A 144 9.37 2.66 -19.16
N THR A 145 8.30 3.20 -18.58
CA THR A 145 7.06 3.44 -19.31
C THR A 145 7.23 4.70 -20.15
N THR A 146 6.51 4.80 -21.29
CA THR A 146 6.57 5.96 -22.20
C THR A 146 6.25 7.30 -21.53
N ASP A 147 5.60 7.26 -20.36
CA ASP A 147 5.17 8.42 -19.58
C ASP A 147 6.18 8.84 -18.49
N GLY A 148 7.39 8.28 -18.50
CA GLY A 148 8.46 8.62 -17.53
C GLY A 148 8.28 8.00 -16.14
N VAL A 149 7.31 7.11 -15.96
CA VAL A 149 7.13 6.32 -14.74
C VAL A 149 7.96 5.04 -14.83
N LEU A 150 8.71 4.72 -13.78
CA LEU A 150 9.36 3.43 -13.64
C LEU A 150 8.37 2.45 -13.02
N LYS A 151 7.95 1.47 -13.83
CA LYS A 151 7.14 0.36 -13.34
C LYS A 151 8.07 -0.75 -12.94
N ILE A 152 8.05 -1.11 -11.66
CA ILE A 152 8.77 -2.24 -11.10
C ILE A 152 7.76 -3.37 -10.92
N THR A 153 7.85 -4.37 -11.77
CA THR A 153 7.07 -5.60 -11.64
C THR A 153 7.89 -6.66 -10.95
N PHE A 154 7.22 -7.44 -10.10
CA PHE A 154 7.77 -8.60 -9.45
C PHE A 154 7.28 -9.82 -10.20
N ASP A 155 8.11 -10.34 -11.10
CA ASP A 155 7.79 -11.59 -11.78
C ASP A 155 8.16 -12.76 -10.87
N LYS A 156 7.25 -13.73 -10.76
CA LYS A 156 7.52 -14.99 -10.08
C LYS A 156 7.92 -15.96 -11.18
N ASP A 157 9.17 -16.40 -11.19
CA ASP A 157 9.63 -17.39 -12.17
C ASP A 157 8.61 -18.56 -12.18
N VAL A 158 7.93 -18.70 -13.32
CA VAL A 158 7.15 -19.89 -13.64
C VAL A 158 8.18 -20.99 -13.82
N VAL A 159 8.34 -21.82 -12.78
CA VAL A 159 8.99 -23.14 -12.91
C VAL A 159 8.08 -24.03 -13.74
#